data_AF-A0A317H6C0-F1
#
_entry.id   AF-A0A317H6C0-F1
#
_cell.length_a   1.000
_cell.length_b   1.000
_cell.length_c   1.000
_cell.angle_alpha   90.00
_cell.angle_beta   90.00
_cell.angle_gamma   90.00
#
_symmetry.space_group_name_H-M   'P 1'
#
loop_
_entity.id
_entity.type
_entity.pdbx_description
1 polymer ?
#
loop_
_entity_poly.entity_id
_entity_poly.type
_entity_poly.pdbx_seq_one_letter_code
_entity_poly.pdbx_strand_id
1 'polypeptide(L)'
;MGIGAIFQARGAIGVESATVRKTYKYKLLPTDEQEQTQASSAPARQSHYRRAERELKKAQRRVARRKKGSKRRKKAAQLLAKKHQHVRRQRNDFHHKTALALVRGYDVIYLEDLQVANLSRKPAPKPGENGGYEHNGASKKSGLNKSIRDAGWAQFRTILEGKAAYAGRRVVAVPPAYTSQDCSGCGERVEKSLSVRTHVCTSCGLILDRDENAARNIQWAGQALRGAAPVVAVLN
;
A
#
# COMPACT_ATOMS: atom_id res chain seq x y z
N MET A 1 -6.51 44.15 -9.47
CA MET A 1 -7.60 43.20 -9.19
C MET A 1 -6.98 41.87 -8.78
N GLY A 2 -6.76 41.69 -7.47
CA GLY A 2 -6.11 40.49 -6.94
C GLY A 2 -7.09 39.33 -6.88
N ILE A 3 -6.83 38.28 -7.65
CA ILE A 3 -7.54 37.00 -7.51
C ILE A 3 -6.97 36.35 -6.24
N GLY A 4 -7.56 36.69 -5.10
CA GLY A 4 -7.39 35.93 -3.87
C GLY A 4 -7.99 34.54 -4.08
N ALA A 5 -7.16 33.59 -4.50
CA ALA A 5 -7.55 32.18 -4.50
C ALA A 5 -7.78 31.80 -3.02
N ILE A 6 -9.05 31.76 -2.63
CA ILE A 6 -9.50 31.23 -1.35
C ILE A 6 -9.00 29.78 -1.30
N PHE A 7 -7.87 29.57 -0.64
CA PHE A 7 -7.33 28.26 -0.34
C PHE A 7 -8.20 27.69 0.80
N GLN A 8 -9.37 27.16 0.46
CA GLN A 8 -10.12 26.33 1.40
C GLN A 8 -9.18 25.20 1.85
N ALA A 9 -8.90 25.12 3.15
CA ALA A 9 -8.10 24.05 3.74
C ALA A 9 -8.82 22.71 3.48
N ARG A 10 -8.17 21.82 2.74
CA ARG A 10 -8.70 20.53 2.29
C ARG A 10 -8.50 19.40 3.31
N GLY A 11 -8.11 19.74 4.54
CA GLY A 11 -7.96 18.79 5.63
C GLY A 11 -6.76 17.83 5.46
N ALA A 12 -6.67 16.85 6.35
CA ALA A 12 -5.60 15.84 6.38
C ALA A 12 -6.17 14.42 6.41
N ILE A 13 -5.49 13.46 5.78
CA ILE A 13 -5.95 12.05 5.72
C ILE A 13 -4.86 11.07 6.13
N GLY A 14 -5.23 10.02 6.88
CA GLY A 14 -4.40 8.83 7.09
C GLY A 14 -4.63 7.81 5.97
N VAL A 15 -3.54 7.38 5.32
CA VAL A 15 -3.56 6.39 4.25
C VAL A 15 -2.80 5.15 4.71
N GLU A 16 -3.53 4.08 4.99
CA GLU A 16 -2.94 2.79 5.32
C GLU A 16 -2.28 2.16 4.08
N SER A 17 -1.19 1.44 4.32
CA SER A 17 -0.48 0.63 3.34
C SER A 17 -1.23 -0.60 2.82
N ALA A 18 -2.49 -0.85 3.22
CA ALA A 18 -3.37 -1.79 2.51
C ALA A 18 -4.37 -1.05 1.59
N THR A 19 -4.49 0.27 1.78
CA THR A 19 -5.64 1.09 1.40
C THR A 19 -5.44 1.93 0.15
N VAL A 20 -4.24 1.89 -0.48
CA VAL A 20 -4.07 2.38 -1.87
C VAL A 20 -5.01 1.67 -2.85
N ARG A 21 -5.56 0.50 -2.48
CA ARG A 21 -6.64 -0.20 -3.22
C ARG A 21 -8.08 0.23 -2.85
N LYS A 22 -8.30 0.92 -1.73
CA LYS A 22 -9.63 1.25 -1.14
C LYS A 22 -9.90 2.76 -1.00
N THR A 23 -9.02 3.63 -1.50
CA THR A 23 -9.06 5.11 -1.34
C THR A 23 -10.35 5.81 -1.83
N TYR A 24 -11.32 5.09 -2.39
CA TYR A 24 -12.57 5.66 -2.88
C TYR A 24 -13.73 5.62 -1.88
N LYS A 25 -13.62 4.96 -0.71
CA LYS A 25 -14.78 4.82 0.20
C LYS A 25 -14.89 5.90 1.30
N TYR A 26 -13.82 6.59 1.67
CA TYR A 26 -13.83 7.62 2.72
C TYR A 26 -13.86 9.05 2.16
N LYS A 27 -14.63 9.26 1.10
CA LYS A 27 -14.95 10.62 0.64
C LYS A 27 -15.97 11.19 1.62
N LEU A 28 -15.48 11.95 2.60
CA LEU A 28 -16.17 13.02 3.34
C LEU A 28 -17.63 12.73 3.75
N LEU A 29 -17.85 12.33 4.99
CA LEU A 29 -19.12 12.66 5.66
C LEU A 29 -18.87 13.86 6.57
N PRO A 30 -19.51 15.01 6.32
CA PRO A 30 -19.76 16.00 7.37
C PRO A 30 -20.49 15.30 8.52
N THR A 31 -20.13 15.65 9.75
CA THR A 31 -20.95 15.33 10.92
C THR A 31 -22.34 15.93 10.70
N ASP A 32 -23.37 15.18 11.08
CA ASP A 32 -24.80 15.52 11.01
C ASP A 32 -25.48 15.04 9.74
N GLU A 33 -25.73 13.73 9.69
CA GLU A 33 -26.97 13.09 9.19
C GLU A 33 -26.72 11.57 9.15
N GLN A 34 -27.14 10.87 10.21
CA GLN A 34 -27.20 9.42 10.23
C GLN A 34 -28.44 8.98 9.46
N GLU A 35 -28.28 8.55 8.21
CA GLU A 35 -29.26 7.66 7.59
C GLU A 35 -28.61 6.69 6.59
N GLN A 36 -28.69 5.42 6.97
CA GLN A 36 -28.67 4.20 6.17
C GLN A 36 -28.31 4.37 4.68
N THR A 37 -27.04 4.12 4.33
CA THR A 37 -26.73 3.71 2.96
C THR A 37 -25.86 2.45 2.96
N GLN A 38 -26.42 1.44 2.31
CA GLN A 38 -25.96 0.08 2.17
C GLN A 38 -24.50 -0.02 1.73
N ALA A 39 -23.86 -1.09 2.20
CA ALA A 39 -22.53 -1.53 1.82
C ALA A 39 -22.36 -1.68 0.30
N SER A 40 -22.03 -0.58 -0.38
CA SER A 40 -21.59 -0.63 -1.77
C SER A 40 -20.11 -1.03 -1.84
N SER A 41 -19.88 -1.93 -2.79
CA SER A 41 -18.77 -2.85 -2.99
C SER A 41 -17.38 -2.26 -2.78
N ALA A 42 -16.54 -2.99 -2.03
CA ALA A 42 -15.09 -2.85 -2.12
C ALA A 42 -14.66 -2.93 -3.60
N PRO A 43 -13.79 -2.04 -4.10
CA PRO A 43 -13.31 -2.13 -5.47
C PRO A 43 -12.72 -3.52 -5.68
N ALA A 44 -13.26 -4.20 -6.70
CA ALA A 44 -12.97 -5.58 -7.03
C ALA A 44 -11.50 -5.92 -6.84
N ARG A 45 -11.19 -7.07 -6.19
CA ARG A 45 -9.86 -7.70 -6.27
C ARG A 45 -9.48 -7.73 -7.74
N GLN A 46 -8.58 -6.84 -8.18
CA GLN A 46 -8.31 -6.65 -9.60
C GLN A 46 -7.85 -7.98 -10.22
N SER A 47 -8.77 -8.62 -10.94
CA SER A 47 -8.58 -9.92 -11.61
C SER A 47 -7.50 -9.85 -12.70
N HIS A 48 -7.12 -8.63 -13.10
CA HIS A 48 -6.10 -8.31 -14.09
C HIS A 48 -4.72 -8.89 -13.76
N TYR A 49 -4.32 -8.92 -12.48
CA TYR A 49 -2.98 -9.39 -12.12
C TYR A 49 -2.81 -10.90 -12.29
N ARG A 50 -3.82 -11.72 -11.92
CA ARG A 50 -3.77 -13.18 -12.12
C ARG A 50 -3.71 -13.54 -13.61
N ARG A 51 -4.37 -12.77 -14.46
CA ARG A 51 -4.31 -12.93 -15.92
C ARG A 51 -2.93 -12.55 -16.47
N ALA A 52 -2.40 -11.39 -16.06
CA ALA A 52 -1.05 -10.95 -16.44
C ALA A 52 0.03 -11.94 -15.99
N GLU A 53 -0.11 -12.51 -14.80
CA GLU A 53 0.81 -13.50 -14.26
C GLU A 53 0.82 -14.80 -15.09
N ARG A 54 -0.36 -15.33 -15.42
CA ARG A 54 -0.47 -16.52 -16.29
C ARG A 54 0.23 -16.29 -17.62
N GLU A 55 0.03 -15.12 -18.22
CA GLU A 55 0.65 -14.73 -19.48
C GLU A 55 2.16 -14.55 -19.38
N LEU A 56 2.66 -13.96 -18.29
CA LEU A 56 4.08 -13.87 -17.99
C LEU A 56 4.71 -15.25 -17.82
N LYS A 57 4.07 -16.16 -17.08
CA LYS A 57 4.55 -17.54 -16.88
C LYS A 57 4.63 -18.31 -18.20
N LYS A 58 3.63 -18.17 -19.08
CA LYS A 58 3.67 -18.75 -20.44
C LYS A 58 4.83 -18.19 -21.26
N ALA A 59 5.05 -16.86 -21.23
CA ALA A 59 6.15 -16.23 -21.94
C ALA A 59 7.52 -16.64 -21.39
N GLN A 60 7.67 -16.73 -20.06
CA GLN A 60 8.88 -17.25 -19.41
C GLN A 60 9.18 -18.69 -19.81
N ARG A 61 8.17 -19.59 -19.78
CA ARG A 61 8.31 -20.98 -20.26
C ARG A 61 8.74 -21.03 -21.72
N ARG A 62 8.19 -20.17 -22.58
CA ARG A 62 8.56 -20.08 -24.00
C ARG A 62 10.01 -19.65 -24.20
N VAL A 63 10.52 -18.73 -23.39
CA VAL A 63 11.95 -18.36 -23.41
C VAL A 63 12.82 -19.52 -22.94
N ALA A 64 12.46 -20.15 -21.82
CA ALA A 64 13.23 -21.23 -21.21
C ALA A 64 13.41 -22.42 -22.15
N ARG A 65 12.33 -22.86 -22.82
CA ARG A 65 12.33 -24.01 -23.74
C ARG A 65 13.09 -23.78 -25.04
N ARG A 66 13.44 -22.53 -25.41
CA ARG A 66 14.13 -22.24 -26.68
C ARG A 66 15.65 -22.31 -26.52
N LYS A 67 16.35 -22.85 -27.52
CA LYS A 67 17.83 -22.96 -27.55
C LYS A 67 18.50 -21.61 -27.23
N LYS A 68 19.45 -21.61 -26.29
CA LYS A 68 20.25 -20.43 -25.92
C LYS A 68 20.97 -19.88 -27.17
N GLY A 69 21.05 -18.56 -27.30
CA GLY A 69 21.64 -17.89 -28.48
C GLY A 69 20.77 -17.87 -29.76
N SER A 70 19.72 -18.69 -29.87
CA SER A 70 18.91 -18.73 -31.11
C SER A 70 18.14 -17.42 -31.38
N LYS A 71 18.00 -17.05 -32.67
CA LYS A 71 17.15 -15.92 -33.12
C LYS A 71 15.70 -16.04 -32.57
N ARG A 72 15.17 -17.27 -32.51
CA ARG A 72 13.85 -17.57 -31.92
C ARG A 72 13.81 -17.25 -30.43
N ARG A 73 14.85 -17.55 -29.64
CA ARG A 73 14.90 -17.19 -28.22
C ARG A 73 14.95 -15.68 -28.03
N LYS A 74 15.73 -14.96 -28.83
CA LYS A 74 15.79 -13.47 -28.80
C LYS A 74 14.41 -12.85 -29.00
N LYS A 75 13.65 -13.29 -30.02
CA LYS A 75 12.26 -12.84 -30.26
C LYS A 75 11.33 -13.14 -29.06
N ALA A 76 11.46 -14.32 -28.45
CA ALA A 76 10.65 -14.69 -27.27
C ALA A 76 10.99 -13.84 -26.05
N ALA A 77 12.28 -13.53 -25.83
CA ALA A 77 12.73 -12.67 -24.75
C ALA A 77 12.22 -11.22 -24.91
N GLN A 78 12.22 -10.70 -26.14
CA GLN A 78 11.62 -9.39 -26.44
C GLN A 78 10.11 -9.36 -26.12
N LEU A 79 9.37 -10.41 -26.48
CA LEU A 79 7.94 -10.51 -26.13
C LEU A 79 7.72 -10.58 -24.61
N LEU A 80 8.56 -11.33 -23.89
CA LEU A 80 8.54 -11.38 -22.43
C LEU A 80 8.80 -9.99 -21.84
N ALA A 81 9.80 -9.26 -22.35
CA ALA A 81 10.13 -7.90 -21.92
C ALA A 81 8.94 -6.94 -22.15
N LYS A 82 8.29 -7.00 -23.32
CA LYS A 82 7.07 -6.21 -23.61
C LYS A 82 5.94 -6.50 -22.62
N LYS A 83 5.71 -7.76 -22.25
CA LYS A 83 4.70 -8.13 -21.25
C LYS A 83 5.06 -7.58 -19.86
N HIS A 84 6.33 -7.66 -19.45
CA HIS A 84 6.78 -7.05 -18.19
C HIS A 84 6.62 -5.52 -18.20
N GLN A 85 6.95 -4.87 -19.32
CA GLN A 85 6.77 -3.43 -19.49
C GLN A 85 5.30 -3.03 -19.38
N HIS A 86 4.38 -3.81 -19.95
CA HIS A 86 2.94 -3.55 -19.84
C HIS A 86 2.46 -3.60 -18.40
N VAL A 87 2.85 -4.63 -17.63
CA VAL A 87 2.52 -4.74 -16.19
C VAL A 87 3.10 -3.57 -15.40
N ARG A 88 4.36 -3.18 -15.66
CA ARG A 88 4.97 -2.01 -15.03
C ARG A 88 4.19 -0.73 -15.34
N ARG A 89 3.78 -0.52 -16.59
CA ARG A 89 3.00 0.65 -17.01
C ARG A 89 1.63 0.71 -16.34
N GLN A 90 0.91 -0.42 -16.26
CA GLN A 90 -0.37 -0.48 -15.54
C GLN A 90 -0.21 -0.10 -14.06
N ARG A 91 0.82 -0.64 -13.40
CA ARG A 91 1.10 -0.31 -12.01
C ARG A 91 1.45 1.17 -11.82
N ASN A 92 2.30 1.71 -12.69
CA ASN A 92 2.66 3.13 -12.65
C ASN A 92 1.44 4.03 -12.87
N ASP A 93 0.60 3.72 -13.85
CA ASP A 93 -0.63 4.47 -14.13
C ASP A 93 -1.55 4.52 -12.91
N PHE A 94 -1.77 3.35 -12.29
CA PHE A 94 -2.51 3.25 -11.03
C PHE A 94 -1.89 4.12 -9.92
N HIS A 95 -0.57 4.02 -9.69
CA HIS A 95 0.11 4.82 -8.68
C HIS A 95 -0.02 6.32 -8.93
N HIS A 96 0.17 6.78 -10.18
CA HIS A 96 0.04 8.19 -10.52
C HIS A 96 -1.39 8.71 -10.36
N LYS A 97 -2.40 7.92 -10.76
CA LYS A 97 -3.82 8.29 -10.58
C LYS A 97 -4.20 8.38 -9.11
N THR A 98 -3.83 7.38 -8.32
CA THR A 98 -4.11 7.38 -6.88
C THR A 98 -3.40 8.53 -6.16
N ALA A 99 -2.12 8.76 -6.47
CA ALA A 99 -1.37 9.88 -5.90
C ALA A 99 -1.97 11.24 -6.29
N LEU A 100 -2.38 11.40 -7.54
CA LEU A 100 -3.03 12.62 -8.00
C LEU A 100 -4.37 12.87 -7.29
N ALA A 101 -5.17 11.82 -7.08
CA ALA A 101 -6.42 11.93 -6.35
C ALA A 101 -6.20 12.40 -4.90
N LEU A 102 -5.21 11.83 -4.20
CA LEU A 102 -4.86 12.23 -2.84
C LEU A 102 -4.37 13.68 -2.76
N VAL A 103 -3.43 14.06 -3.63
CA VAL A 103 -2.83 15.40 -3.65
C VAL A 103 -3.84 16.50 -4.00
N ARG A 104 -4.86 16.16 -4.82
CA ARG A 104 -5.97 17.08 -5.11
C ARG A 104 -6.97 17.19 -3.97
N GLY A 105 -7.13 16.11 -3.20
CA GLY A 105 -8.13 15.99 -2.15
C GLY A 105 -7.70 16.56 -0.80
N TYR A 106 -6.39 16.61 -0.50
CA TYR A 106 -5.90 16.86 0.86
C TYR A 106 -4.62 17.72 0.87
N ASP A 107 -4.45 18.50 1.95
CA ASP A 107 -3.27 19.34 2.15
C ASP A 107 -2.10 18.57 2.78
N VAL A 108 -2.45 17.64 3.68
CA VAL A 108 -1.51 16.78 4.39
C VAL A 108 -1.95 15.33 4.28
N ILE A 109 -1.02 14.46 3.89
CA ILE A 109 -1.26 13.03 3.69
C ILE A 109 -0.33 12.25 4.60
N TYR A 110 -0.89 11.50 5.53
CA TYR A 110 -0.13 10.62 6.42
C TYR A 110 -0.07 9.21 5.84
N LEU A 111 1.11 8.61 5.90
CA LEU A 111 1.36 7.24 5.44
C LEU A 111 2.08 6.46 6.53
N GLU A 112 1.84 5.16 6.61
CA GLU A 112 2.69 4.28 7.39
C GLU A 112 4.12 4.24 6.82
N ASP A 113 5.11 4.41 7.69
CA ASP A 113 6.52 4.23 7.36
C ASP A 113 6.87 2.74 7.30
N LEU A 114 6.30 2.05 6.31
CA LEU A 114 6.62 0.66 6.08
C LEU A 114 8.05 0.51 5.59
N GLN A 115 8.83 -0.27 6.33
CA GLN A 115 10.12 -0.79 5.85
C GLN A 115 9.88 -1.92 4.83
N VAL A 116 9.46 -1.55 3.61
CA VAL A 116 9.06 -2.48 2.53
C VAL A 116 10.18 -3.47 2.18
N ALA A 117 11.45 -3.03 2.27
CA ALA A 117 12.60 -3.89 2.08
C ALA A 117 12.62 -5.05 3.10
N ASN A 118 12.42 -4.74 4.37
CA ASN A 118 12.37 -5.73 5.46
C ASN A 118 11.17 -6.66 5.30
N LEU A 119 10.00 -6.11 4.94
CA LEU A 119 8.79 -6.91 4.71
C LEU A 119 8.92 -7.88 3.54
N SER A 120 9.75 -7.58 2.54
CA SER A 120 9.97 -8.42 1.37
C SER A 120 11.24 -9.26 1.43
N ARG A 121 11.98 -9.23 2.54
CA ARG A 121 13.17 -10.06 2.77
C ARG A 121 12.77 -11.54 2.77
N LYS A 122 13.63 -12.37 2.15
CA LYS A 122 13.49 -13.83 2.21
C LYS A 122 14.05 -14.32 3.55
N PRO A 123 13.46 -15.36 4.17
CA PRO A 123 14.04 -15.98 5.36
C PRO A 123 15.42 -16.54 5.03
N ALA A 124 16.37 -16.42 5.97
CA ALA A 124 17.69 -17.02 5.83
C ALA A 124 17.58 -18.55 5.81
N PRO A 125 18.41 -19.27 5.03
CA PRO A 125 18.50 -20.72 5.11
C PRO A 125 18.83 -21.16 6.54
N LYS A 126 18.21 -22.24 7.01
CA LYS A 126 18.50 -22.84 8.31
C LYS A 126 19.26 -24.14 8.07
N PRO A 127 20.57 -24.23 8.39
CA PRO A 127 21.31 -25.48 8.29
C PRO A 127 20.68 -26.51 9.23
N GLY A 128 20.51 -27.75 8.76
CA GLY A 128 20.08 -28.86 9.61
C GLY A 128 21.26 -29.47 10.35
N GLU A 129 21.02 -30.03 11.53
CA GLU A 129 22.04 -30.66 12.37
C GLU A 129 22.82 -31.78 11.64
N ASN A 130 22.13 -32.55 10.78
CA ASN A 130 22.71 -33.67 10.03
C ASN A 130 23.12 -33.30 8.59
N GLY A 131 23.36 -32.01 8.32
CA GLY A 131 23.60 -31.50 6.98
C GLY A 131 22.30 -31.19 6.22
N GLY A 132 22.41 -30.41 5.14
CA GLY A 132 21.25 -29.90 4.40
C GLY A 132 20.59 -28.69 5.04
N TYR A 133 19.34 -28.40 4.64
CA TYR A 133 18.60 -27.21 5.08
C TYR A 133 17.21 -27.58 5.63
N GLU A 134 16.86 -27.02 6.76
CA GLU A 134 15.55 -27.15 7.37
C GLU A 134 14.50 -26.24 6.71
N HIS A 135 13.24 -26.61 6.91
CA HIS A 135 12.12 -25.80 6.47
C HIS A 135 12.06 -24.47 7.26
N ASN A 136 12.22 -23.35 6.55
CA ASN A 136 12.28 -22.00 7.12
C ASN A 136 11.08 -21.11 6.72
N GLY A 137 10.02 -21.67 6.14
CA GLY A 137 8.84 -20.92 5.71
C GLY A 137 9.04 -20.03 4.48
N ALA A 138 10.16 -20.15 3.75
CA ALA A 138 10.44 -19.35 2.54
C ALA A 138 9.34 -19.46 1.47
N SER A 139 8.71 -20.62 1.33
CA SER A 139 7.61 -20.84 0.38
C SER A 139 6.39 -19.96 0.73
N LYS A 140 5.92 -19.98 1.98
CA LYS A 140 4.82 -19.12 2.47
C LYS A 140 5.16 -17.64 2.30
N LYS A 141 6.39 -17.26 2.66
CA LYS A 141 6.89 -15.87 2.52
C LYS A 141 6.98 -15.42 1.06
N SER A 142 7.25 -16.33 0.12
CA SER A 142 7.37 -15.99 -1.31
C SER A 142 6.07 -15.42 -1.89
N GLY A 143 4.92 -15.93 -1.46
CA GLY A 143 3.60 -15.43 -1.86
C GLY A 143 3.35 -14.01 -1.34
N LEU A 144 3.64 -13.77 -0.05
CA LEU A 144 3.56 -12.44 0.55
C LEU A 144 4.50 -11.44 -0.14
N ASN A 145 5.77 -11.81 -0.34
CA ASN A 145 6.77 -10.96 -1.01
C ASN A 145 6.36 -10.62 -2.44
N LYS A 146 5.62 -11.51 -3.10
CA LYS A 146 5.06 -11.23 -4.42
C LYS A 146 3.94 -10.19 -4.35
N SER A 147 3.02 -10.31 -3.39
CA SER A 147 1.95 -9.33 -3.19
C SER A 147 2.50 -7.94 -2.82
N ILE A 148 3.54 -7.87 -1.98
CA ILE A 148 4.22 -6.61 -1.63
C ILE A 148 4.85 -5.96 -2.86
N ARG A 149 5.58 -6.74 -3.67
CA ARG A 149 6.21 -6.24 -4.91
C ARG A 149 5.19 -5.85 -5.97
N ASP A 150 4.07 -6.55 -6.04
CA ASP A 150 2.96 -6.23 -6.94
C ASP A 150 2.35 -4.88 -6.59
N ALA A 151 2.01 -4.68 -5.31
CA ALA A 151 1.46 -3.42 -4.83
C ALA A 151 2.41 -2.24 -5.04
N GLY A 152 3.72 -2.46 -4.95
CA GLY A 152 4.74 -1.47 -5.34
C GLY A 152 4.79 -0.24 -4.43
N TRP A 153 4.62 -0.45 -3.11
CA TRP A 153 4.53 0.59 -2.08
C TRP A 153 5.64 1.64 -2.12
N ALA A 154 6.90 1.22 -2.23
CA ALA A 154 8.03 2.14 -2.30
C ALA A 154 7.92 3.08 -3.51
N GLN A 155 7.56 2.55 -4.68
CA GLN A 155 7.37 3.34 -5.89
C GLN A 155 6.19 4.29 -5.77
N PHE A 156 5.09 3.85 -5.17
CA PHE A 156 3.93 4.69 -4.91
C PHE A 156 4.28 5.87 -3.98
N ARG A 157 5.00 5.60 -2.88
CA ARG A 157 5.46 6.64 -1.94
C ARG A 157 6.29 7.70 -2.65
N THR A 158 7.30 7.30 -3.45
CA THR A 158 8.11 8.24 -4.24
C THR A 158 7.26 9.09 -5.19
N ILE A 159 6.29 8.47 -5.88
CA ILE A 159 5.38 9.20 -6.78
C ILE A 159 4.51 10.20 -6.01
N LEU A 160 4.00 9.80 -4.85
CA LEU A 160 3.15 10.63 -4.01
C LEU A 160 3.93 11.83 -3.46
N GLU A 161 5.10 11.60 -2.87
CA GLU A 161 5.97 12.64 -2.34
C GLU A 161 6.34 13.66 -3.42
N GLY A 162 6.73 13.21 -4.61
CA GLY A 162 7.04 14.09 -5.73
C GLY A 162 5.84 14.93 -6.19
N LYS A 163 4.64 14.33 -6.31
CA LYS A 163 3.41 15.06 -6.69
C LYS A 163 2.95 16.02 -5.59
N ALA A 164 3.08 15.63 -4.33
CA ALA A 164 2.72 16.45 -3.19
C ALA A 164 3.64 17.68 -3.14
N ALA A 165 4.95 17.51 -3.26
CA ALA A 165 5.91 18.59 -3.31
C ALA A 165 5.60 19.59 -4.44
N TYR A 166 5.34 19.09 -5.66
CA TYR A 166 4.97 19.94 -6.80
C TYR A 166 3.69 20.76 -6.56
N ALA A 167 2.75 20.23 -5.77
CA ALA A 167 1.48 20.87 -5.46
C ALA A 167 1.49 21.64 -4.12
N GLY A 168 2.65 21.82 -3.47
CA GLY A 168 2.75 22.46 -2.16
C GLY A 168 2.03 21.71 -1.04
N ARG A 169 1.90 20.38 -1.16
CA ARG A 169 1.27 19.48 -0.17
C ARG A 169 2.32 18.73 0.63
N ARG A 170 1.93 18.27 1.83
CA ARG A 170 2.82 17.52 2.71
C ARG A 170 2.48 16.03 2.72
N VAL A 171 3.51 15.20 2.66
CA VAL A 171 3.42 13.77 2.97
C VAL A 171 4.23 13.52 4.23
N VAL A 172 3.64 12.86 5.21
CA VAL A 172 4.28 12.59 6.51
C VAL A 172 4.21 11.10 6.79
N ALA A 173 5.37 10.50 7.06
CA ALA A 173 5.46 9.10 7.41
C ALA A 173 5.25 8.94 8.93
N VAL A 174 4.44 7.95 9.34
CA VAL A 174 4.13 7.66 10.75
C VAL A 174 4.57 6.24 11.11
N PRO A 175 4.95 5.97 12.37
CA PRO A 175 5.29 4.62 12.80
C PRO A 175 4.15 3.63 12.49
N PRO A 176 4.42 2.49 11.85
CA PRO A 176 3.39 1.53 11.46
C PRO A 176 2.96 0.60 12.60
N ALA A 177 3.58 0.72 13.78
CA ALA A 177 3.37 -0.20 14.88
C ALA A 177 1.92 -0.08 15.40
N TYR A 178 1.24 -1.22 15.48
CA TYR A 178 -0.07 -1.39 16.10
C TYR A 178 -1.24 -0.56 15.54
N THR A 179 -1.05 0.19 14.45
CA THR A 179 -2.07 1.02 13.78
C THR A 179 -3.39 0.26 13.52
N SER A 180 -3.31 -1.02 13.15
CA SER A 180 -4.48 -1.88 12.86
C SER A 180 -5.04 -2.65 14.07
N GLN A 181 -4.34 -2.63 15.21
CA GLN A 181 -4.72 -3.34 16.44
C GLN A 181 -5.28 -2.39 17.49
N ASP A 182 -4.65 -1.24 17.67
CA ASP A 182 -5.08 -0.24 18.65
C ASP A 182 -6.43 0.34 18.22
N CYS A 183 -7.36 0.44 19.16
CA CYS A 183 -8.68 0.97 18.90
C CYS A 183 -8.58 2.47 18.65
N SER A 184 -9.15 2.95 17.55
CA SER A 184 -9.27 4.40 17.36
C SER A 184 -10.15 4.99 18.46
N GLY A 185 -11.31 4.43 18.79
CA GLY A 185 -12.20 5.01 19.80
C GLY A 185 -11.57 5.27 21.19
N CYS A 186 -10.75 4.35 21.70
CA CYS A 186 -10.25 4.42 23.08
C CYS A 186 -8.76 4.10 23.28
N GLY A 187 -8.01 3.79 22.23
CA GLY A 187 -6.58 3.42 22.31
C GLY A 187 -6.29 1.99 22.77
N GLU A 188 -7.30 1.24 23.25
CA GLU A 188 -7.12 -0.13 23.74
C GLU A 188 -6.56 -1.06 22.64
N ARG A 189 -5.59 -1.91 23.00
CA ARG A 189 -4.99 -2.83 22.05
C ARG A 189 -5.87 -4.06 21.87
N VAL A 190 -6.45 -4.19 20.68
CA VAL A 190 -7.22 -5.38 20.31
C VAL A 190 -6.34 -6.28 19.48
N GLU A 191 -5.77 -7.31 20.10
CA GLU A 191 -5.01 -8.33 19.38
C GLU A 191 -5.89 -9.04 18.36
N LYS A 192 -5.43 -9.06 17.11
CA LYS A 192 -6.14 -9.74 16.02
C LYS A 192 -5.17 -10.20 14.95
N SER A 193 -5.51 -11.32 14.34
CA SER A 193 -4.76 -11.86 13.22
C SER A 193 -5.06 -11.08 11.92
N LEU A 194 -4.22 -11.29 10.91
CA LEU A 194 -4.44 -10.67 9.60
C LEU A 194 -5.75 -11.13 8.93
N SER A 195 -6.35 -12.27 9.28
CA SER A 195 -7.61 -12.69 8.64
C SER A 195 -8.81 -11.88 9.13
N VAL A 196 -8.74 -11.30 10.33
CA VAL A 196 -9.81 -10.47 10.89
C VAL A 196 -9.86 -9.14 10.13
N ARG A 197 -11.05 -8.81 9.60
CA ARG A 197 -11.29 -7.62 8.76
C ARG A 197 -12.18 -6.57 9.42
N THR A 198 -12.93 -6.96 10.44
CA THR A 198 -13.71 -6.04 11.26
C THR A 198 -12.95 -5.78 12.56
N HIS A 199 -12.74 -4.52 12.89
CA HIS A 199 -12.30 -4.11 14.21
C HIS A 199 -13.53 -4.12 15.13
N VAL A 200 -13.48 -4.91 16.20
CA VAL A 200 -14.45 -4.90 17.30
C VAL A 200 -13.67 -4.62 18.57
N CYS A 201 -13.96 -3.51 19.23
CA CYS A 201 -13.35 -3.16 20.50
C CYS A 201 -14.29 -3.52 21.65
N THR A 202 -13.85 -4.39 22.55
CA THR A 202 -14.61 -4.81 23.72
C THR A 202 -14.58 -3.77 24.85
N SER A 203 -13.62 -2.85 24.83
CA SER A 203 -13.48 -1.79 25.84
C SER A 203 -14.47 -0.63 25.63
N CYS A 204 -14.57 -0.10 24.40
CA CYS A 204 -15.46 1.03 24.09
C CYS A 204 -16.63 0.70 23.15
N GLY A 205 -16.78 -0.55 22.71
CA GLY A 205 -17.86 -0.98 21.83
C GLY A 205 -17.70 -0.58 20.35
N LEU A 206 -16.58 0.04 19.97
CA LEU A 206 -16.35 0.50 18.60
C LEU A 206 -16.28 -0.67 17.58
N ILE A 207 -17.09 -0.59 16.51
CA ILE A 207 -17.12 -1.58 15.42
C ILE A 207 -16.97 -0.88 14.06
N LEU A 208 -15.91 -1.21 13.30
CA LEU A 208 -15.69 -0.70 11.93
C LEU A 208 -14.77 -1.61 11.10
N ASP A 209 -14.57 -1.30 9.81
CA ASP A 209 -13.56 -1.98 9.00
C ASP A 209 -12.17 -1.75 9.59
N ARG A 210 -11.35 -2.80 9.66
CA ARG A 210 -10.02 -2.73 10.29
C ARG A 210 -9.10 -1.73 9.59
N ASP A 211 -9.21 -1.64 8.27
CA ASP A 211 -8.39 -0.73 7.47
C ASP A 211 -8.81 0.75 7.71
N GLU A 212 -10.09 0.98 8.04
CA GLU A 212 -10.58 2.30 8.46
C GLU A 212 -10.07 2.67 9.85
N ASN A 213 -10.06 1.72 10.79
CA ASN A 213 -9.52 1.95 12.13
C ASN A 213 -8.04 2.32 12.04
N ALA A 214 -7.29 1.60 11.20
CA ALA A 214 -5.90 1.92 10.93
C ALA A 214 -5.73 3.32 10.32
N ALA A 215 -6.55 3.70 9.34
CA ALA A 215 -6.51 5.03 8.73
C ALA A 215 -6.71 6.15 9.76
N ARG A 216 -7.65 5.99 10.71
CA ARG A 216 -7.87 6.95 11.81
C ARG A 216 -6.66 7.06 12.73
N ASN A 217 -6.10 5.92 13.15
CA ASN A 217 -4.89 5.91 13.99
C ASN A 217 -3.68 6.55 13.30
N ILE A 218 -3.49 6.28 12.01
CA ILE A 218 -2.43 6.89 11.19
C ILE A 218 -2.61 8.42 11.14
N GLN A 219 -3.84 8.88 10.98
CA GLN A 219 -4.15 10.31 10.96
C GLN A 219 -3.79 10.95 12.31
N TRP A 220 -4.16 10.34 13.43
CA TRP A 220 -3.86 10.87 14.76
C TRP A 220 -2.38 10.86 15.09
N ALA A 221 -1.68 9.75 14.80
CA ALA A 221 -0.23 9.68 14.93
C ALA A 221 0.45 10.80 14.12
N GLY A 222 -0.03 11.03 12.90
CA GLY A 222 0.45 12.09 12.04
C GLY A 222 0.17 13.50 12.57
N GLN A 223 -1.02 13.74 13.13
CA GLN A 223 -1.38 15.01 13.75
C GLN A 223 -0.52 15.30 14.98
N ALA A 224 -0.27 14.30 15.83
CA ALA A 224 0.63 14.43 16.98
C ALA A 224 2.04 14.86 16.55
N LEU A 225 2.54 14.35 15.42
CA LEU A 225 3.83 14.75 14.86
C LEU A 225 3.85 16.19 14.31
N ARG A 226 2.71 16.82 13.99
CA ARG A 226 2.69 18.21 13.50
C ARG A 226 2.98 19.24 14.59
N GLY A 227 2.82 18.89 15.86
CA GLY A 227 3.24 19.69 17.01
C GLY A 227 4.68 19.43 17.45
N ALA A 228 5.32 18.38 16.93
CA ALA A 228 6.74 18.10 17.14
C ALA A 228 7.55 18.72 16.00
N ALA A 229 8.68 19.38 16.31
CA ALA A 229 9.61 19.85 15.30
C ALA A 229 10.02 18.69 14.37
N PRO A 230 10.19 18.92 13.05
CA PRO A 230 10.48 17.85 12.11
C PRO A 230 11.75 17.11 12.51
N VAL A 231 11.65 15.80 12.77
CA VAL A 231 12.81 14.93 12.83
C VAL A 231 13.38 14.88 11.42
N VAL A 232 14.46 15.63 11.19
CA VAL A 232 15.22 15.55 9.94
C VAL A 232 15.78 14.13 9.87
N ALA A 233 15.12 13.27 9.10
CA ALA A 233 15.64 11.95 8.79
C ALA A 233 16.88 12.16 7.88
N VAL A 234 18.05 12.22 8.50
CA VAL A 234 19.32 12.10 7.81
C VAL A 234 19.38 10.67 7.27
N LEU A 235 19.18 10.54 5.97
CA LEU A 235 19.43 9.30 5.24
C LEU A 235 20.95 9.13 5.14
N ASN A 236 21.50 8.17 5.88
CA ASN A 236 22.83 7.59 5.63
C ASN A 236 22.65 6.17 5.08
#